data_AF-A0A382SLD2-F1
#
_entry.id   AF-A0A382SLD2-F1
#
_cell.length_a   1.000
_cell.length_b   1.000
_cell.length_c   1.000
_cell.angle_alpha   90.00
_cell.angle_beta   90.00
_cell.angle_gamma   90.00
#
_symmetry.space_group_name_H-M   'P 1'
#
loop_
_entity.id
_entity.type
_entity.pdbx_description
1 polymer ?
#
loop_
_entity_poly.entity_id
_entity_poly.type
_entity_poly.pdbx_seq_one_letter_code
_entity_poly.pdbx_strand_id
1 'polypeptide(L)' 'CDCRKPKPGMFLKAKDKHNTDMEKSWLIGDKEVDVIAANAAGIENTILVRSGHRIDESNSNARFILDSIQQSKQIITT' A
#
# COMPACT_ATOMS: atom_id res chain seq x y z
N CYS A 1 -10.66 -15.38 -9.04
CA CYS A 1 -11.11 -14.16 -8.35
C CYS A 1 -10.02 -13.10 -8.47
N ASP A 2 -10.39 -11.85 -8.74
CA ASP A 2 -9.44 -10.72 -8.75
C ASP A 2 -9.35 -9.98 -7.42
N CYS A 3 -10.01 -10.54 -6.41
CA CYS A 3 -10.18 -9.97 -5.08
C CYS A 3 -9.01 -10.20 -4.12
N ARG A 4 -8.07 -11.10 -4.45
CA ARG A 4 -6.96 -11.45 -3.58
C ARG A 4 -5.66 -10.85 -4.10
N LYS A 5 -4.93 -10.19 -3.19
CA LYS A 5 -3.58 -9.68 -3.40
C LYS A 5 -2.68 -10.81 -3.97
N PRO A 6 -1.87 -10.54 -5.00
CA PRO A 6 -1.43 -9.22 -5.47
C PRO A 6 -2.38 -8.52 -6.47
N LYS A 7 -3.58 -9.05 -6.73
CA LYS A 7 -4.54 -8.39 -7.63
C LYS A 7 -5.22 -7.19 -6.95
N PRO A 8 -5.54 -6.11 -7.70
CA PRO A 8 -6.04 -4.85 -7.15
C PRO A 8 -7.54 -4.86 -6.81
N GLY A 9 -8.26 -5.96 -7.06
CA GLY A 9 -9.73 -5.96 -7.06
C GLY A 9 -10.37 -5.59 -5.72
N MET A 10 -9.67 -5.75 -4.58
CA MET A 10 -10.15 -5.26 -3.30
C MET A 10 -10.13 -3.72 -3.22
N PHE A 11 -9.07 -3.08 -3.72
CA PHE A 11 -8.95 -1.62 -3.76
C PHE A 11 -9.92 -1.00 -4.76
N LEU A 12 -10.05 -1.58 -5.96
CA LEU A 12 -11.00 -1.09 -6.97
C LEU A 12 -12.44 -1.13 -6.45
N LYS A 13 -12.82 -2.20 -5.74
CA LYS A 13 -14.14 -2.27 -5.07
C LYS A 13 -14.30 -1.20 -4.00
N ALA A 14 -13.25 -0.91 -3.23
CA ALA A 14 -13.29 0.16 -2.24
C ALA A 14 -13.45 1.53 -2.91
N LYS A 15 -12.78 1.76 -4.05
CA LYS A 15 -12.96 2.94 -4.91
C LYS A 15 -14.42 3.16 -5.25
N ASP A 16 -15.05 2.14 -5.82
CA ASP A 16 -16.41 2.26 -6.35
C ASP A 16 -17.43 2.39 -5.21
N LYS A 17 -17.17 1.75 -4.06
CA LYS A 17 -18.04 1.80 -2.89
C LYS A 17 -17.98 3.14 -2.13
N HIS A 18 -16.79 3.73 -2.05
CA HIS A 18 -16.55 4.91 -1.20
C HIS A 18 -16.23 6.18 -2.00
N ASN A 19 -16.21 6.10 -3.34
CA ASN A 19 -15.84 7.17 -4.25
C ASN A 19 -14.48 7.82 -3.90
N THR A 20 -13.49 6.99 -3.55
CA THR A 20 -12.15 7.45 -3.15
C THR A 20 -11.26 7.75 -4.35
N ASP A 21 -10.41 8.76 -4.22
CA ASP A 21 -9.38 9.09 -5.20
C ASP A 21 -8.13 8.23 -4.95
N MET A 22 -7.78 7.35 -5.89
CA MET A 22 -6.65 6.42 -5.74
C MET A 22 -5.31 7.13 -5.74
N GLU A 23 -5.16 8.20 -6.51
CA GLU A 23 -3.90 8.96 -6.63
C GLU A 23 -3.59 9.70 -5.32
N LYS A 24 -4.64 10.14 -4.61
CA LYS A 24 -4.53 10.78 -3.28
C LYS A 24 -4.57 9.79 -2.12
N SER A 25 -4.83 8.51 -2.39
CA SER A 25 -4.92 7.48 -1.36
C SER A 25 -3.53 7.03 -0.91
N TRP A 26 -3.48 6.44 0.29
CA TRP A 26 -2.29 5.85 0.86
C TRP A 26 -2.52 4.37 1.19
N LEU A 27 -1.53 3.53 0.88
CA LEU A 27 -1.45 2.17 1.39
C LEU A 27 -0.38 2.11 2.48
N ILE A 28 -0.71 1.48 3.61
CA ILE A 28 0.27 1.02 4.60
C ILE A 28 0.10 -0.49 4.75
N GLY A 29 1.14 -1.26 4.45
CA GLY A 29 1.12 -2.73 4.51
C GLY A 29 2.42 -3.29 5.08
N ASP A 30 2.43 -4.57 5.41
CA ASP A 30 3.61 -5.29 5.92
C ASP A 30 4.14 -6.34 4.94
N LYS A 31 3.47 -6.52 3.79
CA LYS A 31 3.89 -7.44 2.73
C LYS A 31 3.96 -6.76 1.38
N GLU A 32 4.92 -7.19 0.57
CA GLU A 32 5.10 -6.70 -0.80
C GLU A 32 3.86 -6.92 -1.69
N VAL A 33 3.11 -8.00 -1.46
CA VAL A 33 1.86 -8.26 -2.20
C VAL A 33 0.78 -7.20 -1.96
N ASP A 34 0.84 -6.46 -0.84
CA ASP A 34 -0.05 -5.34 -0.56
C ASP A 34 0.29 -4.15 -1.46
N VAL A 35 1.59 -3.86 -1.55
CA VAL A 35 2.17 -2.78 -2.36
C VAL A 35 1.90 -3.02 -3.84
N ILE A 36 2.18 -4.22 -4.34
CA ILE A 36 1.90 -4.59 -5.74
C ILE A 36 0.43 -4.40 -6.08
N ALA A 37 -0.47 -4.85 -5.18
CA ALA A 37 -1.91 -4.70 -5.39
C ALA A 37 -2.37 -3.24 -5.36
N ALA A 38 -1.76 -2.39 -4.55
CA ALA A 38 -2.07 -0.97 -4.46
C ALA A 38 -1.55 -0.20 -5.67
N ASN A 39 -0.31 -0.44 -6.09
CA ASN A 39 0.26 0.14 -7.30
C ASN A 39 -0.58 -0.24 -8.52
N ALA A 40 -1.00 -1.51 -8.64
CA ALA A 40 -1.90 -1.97 -9.70
C ALA A 40 -3.31 -1.35 -9.64
N ALA A 41 -3.71 -0.79 -8.49
CA ALA A 41 -4.97 -0.05 -8.32
C ALA A 41 -4.82 1.46 -8.57
N GLY A 42 -3.62 1.96 -8.87
CA GLY A 42 -3.32 3.38 -9.04
C GLY A 42 -3.01 4.13 -7.74
N ILE A 43 -2.72 3.42 -6.64
CA ILE A 43 -2.28 4.03 -5.38
C ILE A 43 -0.74 4.05 -5.37
N GLU A 44 -0.16 5.22 -5.64
CA GLU A 44 1.30 5.37 -5.68
C GLU A 44 1.92 5.67 -4.31
N ASN A 45 1.13 6.19 -3.37
CA ASN A 45 1.61 6.49 -2.02
C ASN A 45 1.57 5.22 -1.15
N THR A 46 2.61 4.39 -1.29
CA THR A 46 2.72 3.11 -0.59
C THR A 46 3.80 3.14 0.49
N ILE A 47 3.45 2.62 1.66
CA ILE A 47 4.34 2.48 2.82
C ILE A 47 4.39 0.99 3.19
N LEU A 48 5.59 0.43 3.26
CA LEU A 48 5.85 -0.92 3.72
C LEU A 48 6.51 -0.89 5.11
N VAL A 49 5.92 -1.56 6.11
CA VAL A 49 6.40 -1.53 7.50
C VAL A 49 7.14 -2.80 7.91
N ARG A 50 8.34 -2.66 8.49
CA ARG A 50 9.20 -3.79 8.93
C ARG A 50 8.69 -4.51 10.18
N SER A 51 7.74 -3.93 10.92
CA SER A 51 7.24 -4.50 12.18
C SER A 51 6.46 -5.81 12.02
N GLY A 52 5.98 -6.15 10.82
CA GLY A 52 5.16 -7.35 10.59
C GLY A 52 5.95 -8.56 10.10
N HIS A 53 6.66 -8.41 8.98
CA HIS A 53 7.40 -9.48 8.31
C HIS A 53 8.77 -8.99 7.86
N ARG A 54 9.70 -9.93 7.61
CA ARG A 54 10.96 -9.60 6.93
C ARG A 54 10.67 -9.10 5.52
N ILE A 55 11.25 -7.96 5.17
CA ILE A 55 11.09 -7.31 3.87
C ILE A 55 12.42 -7.41 3.13
N ASP A 56 12.34 -7.72 1.84
CA ASP A 56 13.46 -7.55 0.92
C ASP A 56 13.36 -6.17 0.26
N GLU A 57 14.06 -5.20 0.85
CA GLU A 57 13.99 -3.79 0.44
C GLU A 57 14.53 -3.58 -0.98
N SER A 58 15.48 -4.41 -1.41
CA SER A 58 16.10 -4.31 -2.73
C SER A 58 15.13 -4.62 -3.86
N ASN A 59 14.07 -5.38 -3.54
CA ASN A 59 13.06 -5.86 -4.49
C ASN A 59 11.66 -5.30 -4.21
N SER A 60 11.55 -4.28 -3.35
CA SER A 60 10.26 -3.69 -3.00
C SER A 60 9.81 -2.63 -4.00
N ASN A 61 8.53 -2.62 -4.32
CA ASN A 61 7.86 -1.58 -5.12
C ASN A 61 7.27 -0.47 -4.23
N ALA A 62 7.60 -0.46 -2.94
CA ALA A 62 7.07 0.50 -1.99
C ALA A 62 7.74 1.86 -2.17
N ARG A 63 6.96 2.93 -2.10
CA ARG A 63 7.49 4.29 -2.14
C ARG A 63 8.29 4.63 -0.88
N PHE A 64 7.84 4.14 0.28
CA PHE A 64 8.51 4.32 1.56
C PHE A 64 8.59 3.00 2.32
N ILE A 65 9.72 2.78 2.99
CA ILE A 65 9.92 1.65 3.90
C ILE A 65 10.21 2.20 5.29
N LEU A 66 9.38 1.83 6.26
CA LEU A 66 9.43 2.34 7.63
C LEU A 66 9.58 1.18 8.62
N ASP A 67 10.13 1.45 9.81
CA ASP A 67 10.25 0.42 10.85
C ASP A 67 8.90 0.10 11.50
N SER A 68 8.02 1.10 11.58
CA SER A 68 6.72 0.97 12.22
C SER A 68 5.68 1.92 11.64
N ILE A 69 4.40 1.60 11.86
CA ILE A 69 3.28 2.47 11.49
C ILE A 69 3.36 3.85 12.16
N GLN A 70 4.00 3.97 13.33
CA GLN A 70 4.12 5.25 14.03
C GLN A 70 4.93 6.29 13.24
N GLN A 71 5.93 5.84 12.48
CA GLN A 71 6.75 6.70 11.63
C GLN A 71 5.97 7.27 10.43
N SER A 72 4.83 6.67 10.05
CA SER A 72 4.01 7.16 8.93
C SER A 72 3.55 8.61 9.12
N LYS A 73 3.41 9.07 10.38
CA LYS A 73 3.06 10.45 10.72
C LYS A 73 4.06 11.49 10.21
N GLN A 74 5.30 11.10 9.96
CA GLN A 74 6.34 11.99 9.44
C GLN A 74 6.25 12.15 7.92
N ILE A 75 5.61 11.20 7.25
CA ILE A 75 5.53 11.11 5.78
C ILE A 75 4.17 11.56 5.27
N ILE A 76 3.09 11.14 5.93
CA ILE A 76 1.72 11.53 5.59
C ILE A 76 1.46 12.90 6.22
N THR A 77 1.94 13.96 5.57
CA THR A 77 1.65 15.34 5.96
C THR A 77 0.30 15.76 5.36
N THR A 78 -0.61 16.20 6.22
CA THR A 78 -1.91 16.79 5.82
C THR A 78 -1.72 18.25 5.42
#